data_AF-A0A1L0D3C0-F1
#
_entry.id   AF-A0A1L0D3C0-F1
#
_cell.length_a   1.000
_cell.length_b   1.000
_cell.length_c   1.000
_cell.angle_alpha   90.00
_cell.angle_beta   90.00
_cell.angle_gamma   90.00
#
_symmetry.space_group_name_H-M   'P 1'
#
loop_
_entity.id
_entity.type
_entity.pdbx_description
1 polymer ?
#
loop_
_entity_poly.entity_id
_entity_poly.type
_entity_poly.pdbx_seq_one_letter_code
_entity_poly.pdbx_strand_id
1 'polypeptide(L)'
;MGGISAKTYMGWWGHIGSQPQKNVAIYTVSPYATKPLKGALYNSIFNTFRRTKNQALFVIIPGVIVWNVWTTARDYNEYLYTKAGREDLEIANA
;
A
#
# COMPACT_ATOMS: atom_id res chain seq x y z
N MET A 1 -22.80 37.09 3.81
CA MET A 1 -23.60 36.33 4.81
C MET A 1 -23.56 34.87 4.40
N GLY A 2 -22.94 33.98 5.19
CA GLY A 2 -22.85 32.56 4.86
C GLY A 2 -24.21 31.89 5.03
N GLY A 3 -24.71 31.25 3.97
CA GLY A 3 -25.97 30.50 4.00
C GLY A 3 -25.91 29.26 4.89
N ILE A 4 -27.06 28.61 5.08
CA ILE A 4 -27.17 27.36 5.83
C ILE A 4 -26.37 26.28 5.08
N SER A 5 -25.44 25.64 5.77
CA SER A 5 -24.61 24.57 5.20
C SER A 5 -25.21 23.19 5.53
N ALA A 6 -25.01 22.23 4.62
CA ALA A 6 -25.50 20.86 4.77
C ALA A 6 -24.79 20.11 5.91
N LYS A 7 -25.44 19.07 6.44
CA LYS A 7 -24.82 18.18 7.44
C LYS A 7 -23.67 17.39 6.80
N THR A 8 -22.56 17.30 7.52
CA THR A 8 -21.35 16.56 7.14
C THR A 8 -20.95 15.58 8.24
N TYR A 9 -20.10 14.61 7.90
CA TYR A 9 -19.52 13.66 8.86
C TYR A 9 -18.31 14.20 9.62
N MET A 10 -17.93 15.47 9.40
CA MET A 10 -16.76 16.11 10.01
C MET A 10 -17.06 17.58 10.29
N GLY A 11 -16.82 18.02 11.53
CA GLY A 11 -16.91 19.41 11.95
C GLY A 11 -15.55 20.12 12.03
N TRP A 12 -15.37 20.99 13.04
CA TRP A 12 -14.13 21.71 13.31
C TRP A 12 -13.64 21.46 14.75
N TRP A 13 -12.53 22.09 15.14
CA TRP A 13 -12.06 22.10 16.52
C TRP A 13 -13.18 22.54 17.46
N GLY A 14 -13.47 21.73 18.48
CA GLY A 14 -14.57 21.95 19.43
C GLY A 14 -15.91 21.30 19.05
N HIS A 15 -16.11 20.84 17.80
CA HIS A 15 -17.34 20.18 17.36
C HIS A 15 -17.13 19.16 16.22
N ILE A 16 -16.09 18.32 16.33
CA ILE A 16 -15.61 17.45 15.24
C ILE A 16 -16.64 16.42 14.74
N GLY A 17 -17.71 16.15 15.50
CA GLY A 17 -18.75 15.18 15.13
C GLY A 17 -18.48 13.75 15.62
N SER A 18 -17.50 13.56 16.52
CA SER A 18 -17.23 12.26 17.14
C SER A 18 -18.23 11.94 18.27
N GLN A 19 -18.25 10.68 18.69
CA GLN A 19 -18.90 10.27 19.94
C GLN A 19 -18.32 11.05 21.14
N PRO A 20 -19.11 11.32 22.19
CA PRO A 20 -18.63 11.99 23.39
C PRO A 20 -17.58 11.13 24.10
N GLN A 21 -16.47 11.74 24.52
CA GLN A 21 -15.39 11.09 25.25
C GLN A 21 -15.35 11.61 26.69
N LYS A 22 -15.30 10.72 27.68
CA LYS A 22 -15.22 11.06 29.10
C LYS A 22 -14.21 10.15 29.79
N ASN A 23 -13.48 10.67 30.78
CA ASN A 23 -12.51 9.95 31.60
C ASN A 23 -11.30 9.37 30.83
N VAL A 24 -10.87 10.03 29.75
CA VAL A 24 -9.63 9.70 29.03
C VAL A 24 -8.61 10.80 29.28
N ALA A 25 -7.49 10.46 29.93
CA ALA A 25 -6.37 11.38 30.15
C ALA A 25 -5.23 11.05 29.18
N ILE A 26 -4.71 12.07 28.50
CA ILE A 26 -3.61 11.95 27.54
C ILE A 26 -2.44 12.76 28.06
N TYR A 27 -1.26 12.14 28.14
CA TYR A 27 -0.03 12.77 28.59
C TYR A 27 0.98 12.82 27.45
N THR A 28 1.74 13.90 27.39
CA THR A 28 2.80 14.09 26.38
C THR A 28 3.99 14.85 26.99
N VAL A 29 5.14 14.78 26.33
CA VAL A 29 6.36 15.49 26.72
C VAL A 29 6.74 16.46 25.61
N SER A 30 7.21 17.66 25.98
CA SER A 30 7.71 18.63 25.00
C SER A 30 8.82 18.00 24.14
N PRO A 31 8.77 18.11 22.80
CA PRO A 31 9.81 17.56 21.94
C PRO A 31 11.22 18.07 22.28
N TYR A 32 11.34 19.33 22.73
CA TYR A 32 12.61 19.93 23.16
C TYR A 32 13.20 19.30 24.43
N ALA A 33 12.39 18.60 25.23
CA ALA A 33 12.82 17.86 26.40
C ALA A 33 13.12 16.37 26.09
N THR A 34 12.94 15.93 24.84
CA THR A 34 13.19 14.55 24.41
C THR A 34 14.43 14.47 23.52
N LYS A 35 15.07 13.29 23.45
CA LYS A 35 16.14 13.03 22.48
C LYS A 35 15.50 12.64 21.14
N PRO A 36 15.65 13.45 20.07
CA PRO A 36 15.07 13.11 18.77
C PRO A 36 15.67 11.80 18.24
N LEU A 37 14.84 10.97 17.60
CA LEU A 37 15.23 9.70 16.96
C LEU A 37 15.93 8.69 17.87
N LYS A 38 15.82 8.83 19.20
CA LYS A 38 16.40 7.87 20.14
C LYS A 38 15.81 6.47 19.88
N GLY A 39 16.70 5.52 19.56
CA GLY A 39 16.30 4.14 19.26
C GLY A 39 15.75 3.92 17.84
N ALA A 40 15.77 4.94 16.97
CA ALA A 40 15.24 4.83 15.61
C ALA A 40 15.91 3.72 14.81
N LEU A 41 17.24 3.57 14.86
CA LEU A 41 17.97 2.54 14.11
C LEU A 41 17.64 1.11 14.58
N TYR A 42 17.67 0.86 15.88
CA TYR A 42 17.35 -0.46 16.44
C TYR A 42 15.87 -0.80 16.21
N ASN A 43 14.96 0.13 16.53
CA ASN A 43 13.53 -0.11 16.40
C ASN A 43 13.09 -0.18 14.93
N SER A 44 13.68 0.59 14.02
CA SER A 44 13.29 0.57 12.62
C SER A 44 13.58 -0.77 11.97
N ILE A 45 14.72 -1.41 12.24
CA ILE A 45 15.09 -2.68 11.60
C ILE A 45 14.09 -3.78 12.00
N PHE A 46 13.94 -4.04 13.30
CA PHE A 46 13.09 -5.15 13.76
C PHE A 46 11.60 -4.89 13.54
N ASN A 47 11.14 -3.66 13.76
CA ASN A 47 9.73 -3.32 13.54
C ASN A 47 9.37 -3.30 12.06
N THR A 48 10.26 -2.81 11.19
CA THR A 48 10.02 -2.84 9.73
C THR A 48 9.96 -4.27 9.25
N PHE A 49 10.92 -5.13 9.63
CA PHE A 49 10.87 -6.54 9.25
C PHE A 49 9.58 -7.22 9.74
N ARG A 50 9.20 -7.02 11.01
CA ARG A 50 7.96 -7.58 11.57
C ARG A 50 6.72 -7.13 10.79
N ARG A 51 6.64 -5.85 10.40
CA ARG A 51 5.52 -5.30 9.64
C ARG A 51 5.49 -5.82 8.21
N THR A 52 6.63 -5.81 7.52
CA THR A 52 6.75 -6.27 6.13
C THR A 52 6.46 -7.76 6.03
N LYS A 53 6.98 -8.59 6.94
CA LYS A 53 6.74 -10.03 6.95
C LYS A 53 5.24 -10.37 6.97
N ASN A 54 4.46 -9.64 7.77
CA ASN A 54 3.02 -9.87 7.91
C ASN A 54 2.21 -9.50 6.65
N GLN A 55 2.78 -8.69 5.75
CA GLN A 55 2.13 -8.27 4.51
C GLN A 55 2.77 -8.89 3.26
N ALA A 56 3.96 -9.50 3.40
CA ALA A 56 4.77 -9.98 2.30
C ALA A 56 4.01 -10.92 1.37
N LEU A 57 3.24 -11.88 1.90
CA LEU A 57 2.53 -12.86 1.07
C LEU A 57 1.40 -12.22 0.24
N PHE A 58 0.74 -11.19 0.75
CA PHE A 58 -0.30 -10.48 0.01
C PHE A 58 0.23 -9.70 -1.20
N VAL A 59 1.55 -9.41 -1.22
CA VAL A 59 2.20 -8.71 -2.34
C VAL A 59 2.95 -9.71 -3.22
N ILE A 60 3.73 -10.60 -2.61
CA ILE A 60 4.57 -11.56 -3.32
C ILE A 60 3.73 -12.55 -4.12
N ILE A 61 2.65 -13.11 -3.55
CA ILE A 61 1.86 -14.12 -4.27
C ILE A 61 1.23 -13.53 -5.53
N PRO A 62 0.48 -12.41 -5.48
CA PRO A 62 -0.03 -11.79 -6.71
C PRO A 62 1.09 -11.33 -7.65
N GLY A 63 2.17 -10.79 -7.12
CA GLY A 63 3.32 -10.34 -7.91
C GLY A 63 3.97 -11.49 -8.71
N VAL A 64 4.18 -12.64 -8.08
CA VAL A 64 4.72 -13.84 -8.72
C VAL A 64 3.77 -14.39 -9.78
N ILE A 65 2.46 -14.42 -9.50
CA ILE A 65 1.46 -14.89 -10.47
C ILE A 65 1.51 -14.01 -11.73
N VAL A 66 1.40 -12.69 -11.56
CA VAL A 66 1.43 -11.73 -12.68
C VAL A 66 2.74 -11.83 -13.45
N TRP A 67 3.86 -11.92 -12.74
CA TRP A 67 5.17 -12.04 -13.37
C TRP A 67 5.27 -13.28 -14.25
N ASN A 68 4.86 -14.45 -13.76
CA ASN A 68 4.92 -15.69 -14.52
C ASN A 68 4.02 -15.67 -15.77
N VAL A 69 2.79 -15.16 -15.64
CA VAL A 69 1.88 -15.03 -16.78
C VAL A 69 2.48 -14.11 -17.83
N TRP A 70 3.03 -12.96 -17.40
CA TRP A 70 3.64 -11.99 -18.30
C TRP A 70 4.90 -12.54 -18.99
N THR A 71 5.80 -13.20 -18.27
CA THR A 71 7.03 -13.76 -18.86
C THR A 71 6.70 -14.82 -19.89
N THR A 72 5.76 -15.74 -19.60
CA THR A 72 5.36 -16.78 -20.55
C THR A 72 4.71 -16.17 -21.80
N ALA A 73 3.81 -15.20 -21.62
CA ALA A 73 3.15 -14.54 -22.75
C ALA A 73 4.14 -13.74 -23.61
N ARG A 74 5.10 -13.03 -22.98
CA ARG A 74 6.14 -12.27 -23.67
C ARG A 74 7.04 -13.20 -24.49
N ASP A 75 7.54 -14.27 -23.87
CA ASP A 75 8.48 -15.18 -24.52
C ASP A 75 7.78 -15.97 -25.65
N TYR A 76 6.51 -16.34 -25.46
CA TYR A 76 5.70 -16.94 -26.51
C TYR A 76 5.43 -15.97 -27.66
N ASN A 77 5.12 -14.71 -27.36
CA ASN A 77 4.96 -13.68 -28.39
C ASN A 77 6.25 -13.50 -29.20
N GLU A 78 7.41 -13.45 -28.54
CA GLU A 78 8.70 -13.37 -29.23
C GLU A 78 8.94 -14.59 -30.13
N TYR A 79 8.63 -15.80 -29.66
CA TYR A 79 8.69 -17.04 -30.45
C TYR A 79 7.82 -16.98 -31.72
N LEU A 80 6.57 -16.54 -31.59
CA LEU A 80 5.62 -16.47 -32.72
C LEU A 80 6.12 -15.59 -33.87
N TYR A 81 6.86 -14.52 -33.55
CA TYR A 81 7.44 -13.63 -34.57
C TYR A 81 8.83 -14.07 -35.07
N THR A 82 9.31 -15.25 -34.66
CA THR A 82 10.51 -15.87 -35.26
C THR A 82 10.19 -16.62 -36.55
N LYS A 83 11.23 -17.04 -37.28
CA LYS A 83 11.05 -17.93 -38.44
C LYS A 83 10.46 -19.29 -38.05
N ALA A 84 10.80 -19.80 -36.86
CA ALA A 84 10.37 -21.12 -36.39
C ALA A 84 8.88 -21.12 -35.99
N GLY A 85 8.38 -20.04 -35.39
CA GLY A 85 7.00 -19.91 -34.93
C GLY A 85 5.99 -19.39 -35.96
N ARG A 86 6.38 -19.24 -37.22
CA ARG A 86 5.50 -18.64 -38.25
C ARG A 86 4.22 -19.44 -38.48
N GLU A 87 4.31 -20.77 -38.52
CA GLU A 87 3.15 -21.65 -38.69
C GLU A 87 2.17 -21.51 -37.52
N ASP A 88 2.70 -21.53 -36.29
CA ASP A 88 1.90 -21.34 -35.08
C ASP A 88 1.24 -19.94 -35.03
N LEU A 89 1.92 -18.91 -35.56
CA LEU A 89 1.37 -17.55 -35.65
C LEU A 89 0.24 -17.45 -36.66
N GLU A 90 0.36 -18.11 -37.82
CA GLU A 90 -0.68 -18.17 -38.84
C GLU A 90 -1.92 -18.89 -38.31
N ILE A 91 -1.75 -19.97 -37.54
CA ILE A 91 -2.84 -20.69 -36.86
C ILE A 91 -3.50 -19.81 -35.79
N ALA A 92 -2.72 -19.07 -34.99
CA ALA A 92 -3.25 -18.25 -33.90
C ALA A 92 -3.99 -16.98 -34.37
N ASN A 93 -3.71 -16.50 -35.59
CA ASN A 93 -4.35 -15.32 -36.19
C ASN A 93 -5.52 -15.66 -37.14
N ALA A 94 -5.75 -16.93 -37.43
CA ALA A 94 -6.86 -17.41 -38.24
C ALA A 94 -8.17 -17.43 -37.45
#